data_AF-A0A229HIX4-F1
#
_entry.id   AF-A0A229HIX4-F1
#
_cell.length_a   1.000
_cell.length_b   1.000
_cell.length_c   1.000
_cell.angle_alpha   90.00
_cell.angle_beta   90.00
_cell.angle_gamma   90.00
#
_symmetry.space_group_name_H-M   'P 1'
#
loop_
_entity.id
_entity.type
_entity.pdbx_description
1 polymer ?
#
loop_
_entity_poly.entity_id
_entity_poly.type
_entity_poly.pdbx_seq_one_letter_code
_entity_poly.pdbx_strand_id
1 'polypeptide(L)'
;MRLGLGAGAMAVAGAFLLAPTAGASPAAPDHARGTATAAAACPTPLHAYQYTNYTGGYKKFCKSDYNLSDNRFNNGGKVNDHIRSVKNLTRGCYWTLWTDYWNRGRKTQMDPWTWDANLANNRVGYKTSSIYRSCP
;
A
#
# COMPACT_ATOMS: atom_id res chain seq x y z
N MET A 1 -52.33 33.33 -24.79
CA MET A 1 -53.55 32.75 -25.37
C MET A 1 -53.35 31.24 -25.51
N ARG A 2 -54.27 30.45 -24.95
CA ARG A 2 -54.32 28.98 -25.07
C ARG A 2 -54.93 28.60 -26.42
N LEU A 3 -54.43 27.54 -27.05
CA LEU A 3 -55.10 26.55 -27.93
C LEU A 3 -54.00 25.50 -28.20
N GLY A 4 -54.11 24.19 -27.98
CA GLY A 4 -55.26 23.30 -27.94
C GLY A 4 -55.23 22.39 -29.19
N LEU A 5 -55.28 21.07 -28.96
CA LEU A 5 -55.45 19.95 -29.91
C LEU A 5 -54.18 19.45 -30.65
N GLY A 6 -53.94 18.15 -30.83
CA GLY A 6 -54.84 17.01 -30.72
C GLY A 6 -54.13 15.64 -30.70
N ALA A 7 -54.91 14.63 -30.37
CA ALA A 7 -54.55 13.23 -30.29
C ALA A 7 -54.42 12.57 -31.67
N GLY A 8 -53.59 11.53 -31.76
CA GLY A 8 -53.51 10.63 -32.92
C GLY A 8 -52.78 9.34 -32.56
N ALA A 9 -53.56 8.29 -32.25
CA ALA A 9 -53.10 6.91 -32.16
C ALA A 9 -52.69 6.39 -33.55
N MET A 10 -51.82 5.38 -33.62
CA MET A 10 -51.97 4.17 -34.47
C MET A 10 -50.80 3.21 -34.20
N ALA A 11 -51.17 1.95 -33.96
CA ALA A 11 -50.29 0.82 -33.74
C ALA A 11 -49.71 0.28 -35.05
N VAL A 12 -48.52 -0.33 -34.99
CA VAL A 12 -48.09 -1.32 -35.99
C VAL A 12 -47.42 -2.49 -35.27
N ALA A 13 -48.10 -3.62 -35.25
CA ALA A 13 -47.54 -4.92 -34.98
C ALA A 13 -46.71 -5.38 -36.20
N GLY A 14 -45.48 -5.84 -35.96
CA GLY A 14 -44.60 -6.40 -36.99
C GLY A 14 -43.80 -7.56 -36.43
N ALA A 15 -43.97 -8.73 -37.04
CA ALA A 15 -43.55 -10.03 -36.54
C ALA A 15 -42.07 -10.37 -36.77
N PHE A 16 -41.54 -11.16 -35.84
CA PHE A 16 -40.50 -12.20 -35.91
C PHE A 16 -39.61 -12.32 -37.17
N LEU A 17 -38.28 -12.26 -36.96
CA LEU A 17 -37.30 -13.17 -37.57
C LEU A 17 -36.15 -13.46 -36.58
N LEU A 18 -35.85 -14.76 -36.42
CA LEU A 18 -34.79 -15.35 -35.61
C LEU A 18 -33.39 -15.09 -36.20
N ALA A 19 -32.39 -14.87 -35.33
CA ALA A 19 -31.02 -15.32 -35.57
C ALA A 19 -30.26 -15.50 -34.23
N PRO A 20 -29.72 -16.70 -33.93
CA PRO A 20 -28.87 -16.92 -32.77
C PRO A 20 -27.42 -16.62 -33.14
N THR A 21 -26.77 -15.74 -32.40
CA THR A 21 -25.30 -15.78 -32.28
C THR A 21 -24.95 -15.84 -30.82
N ALA A 22 -24.70 -17.07 -30.37
CA ALA A 22 -24.03 -17.35 -29.12
C ALA A 22 -22.62 -16.76 -29.21
N GLY A 23 -22.48 -15.48 -28.86
CA GLY A 23 -21.21 -14.88 -28.54
C GLY A 23 -20.75 -15.46 -27.21
N ALA A 24 -20.00 -16.55 -27.27
CA ALA A 24 -19.18 -17.01 -26.15
C ALA A 24 -18.21 -15.86 -25.80
N SER A 25 -18.61 -15.02 -24.84
CA SER A 25 -17.70 -14.06 -24.25
C SER A 25 -16.60 -14.87 -23.56
N PRO A 26 -15.32 -14.65 -23.87
CA PRO A 26 -14.25 -15.27 -23.09
C PRO A 26 -14.45 -14.81 -21.64
N ALA A 27 -14.59 -15.80 -20.75
CA ALA A 27 -14.58 -15.58 -19.32
C ALA A 27 -13.37 -14.68 -19.00
N ALA A 28 -13.64 -13.50 -18.45
CA ALA A 28 -12.59 -12.64 -17.93
C ALA A 28 -11.76 -13.48 -16.95
N PRO A 29 -10.42 -13.41 -17.00
CA PRO A 29 -9.59 -14.15 -16.08
C PRO A 29 -10.02 -13.77 -14.67
N ASP A 30 -10.44 -14.80 -13.94
CA ASP A 30 -10.70 -14.78 -12.52
C ASP A 30 -9.60 -13.95 -11.88
N HIS A 31 -9.97 -12.86 -11.21
CA HIS A 31 -9.06 -12.21 -10.29
C HIS A 31 -8.77 -13.27 -9.25
N ALA A 32 -7.69 -14.03 -9.47
CA ALA A 32 -7.12 -14.93 -8.51
C ALA A 32 -6.94 -14.09 -7.26
N ARG A 33 -7.91 -14.22 -6.35
CA ARG A 33 -7.74 -13.88 -4.95
C ARG A 33 -6.62 -14.80 -4.54
N GLY A 34 -5.40 -14.30 -4.70
CA GLY A 34 -4.21 -14.90 -4.13
C GLY A 34 -4.63 -15.27 -2.72
N THR A 35 -4.58 -16.57 -2.45
CA THR A 35 -4.91 -17.15 -1.17
C THR A 35 -4.29 -16.24 -0.13
N ALA A 36 -5.14 -15.52 0.61
CA ALA A 36 -4.70 -14.67 1.68
C ALA A 36 -4.13 -15.64 2.71
N THR A 37 -2.85 -16.00 2.55
CA THR A 37 -2.06 -16.63 3.58
C THR A 37 -2.22 -15.67 4.74
N ALA A 38 -2.91 -16.11 5.79
CA ALA A 38 -3.15 -15.30 6.97
C ALA A 38 -1.83 -14.60 7.29
N ALA A 39 -1.79 -13.28 7.08
CA ALA A 39 -0.54 -12.54 7.14
C ALA A 39 0.07 -12.86 8.50
N ALA A 40 1.23 -13.54 8.51
CA ALA A 40 1.84 -14.03 9.73
C ALA A 40 1.80 -12.90 10.76
N ALA A 41 1.20 -13.19 11.92
CA ALA A 41 0.98 -12.18 12.93
C ALA A 41 2.31 -11.46 13.18
N CYS A 42 2.29 -10.15 13.06
CA CYS A 42 3.45 -9.29 13.27
C CYS A 42 3.24 -8.52 14.57
N PRO A 43 3.30 -9.21 15.72
CA PRO A 43 2.89 -8.65 17.00
C PRO A 43 3.78 -7.48 17.44
N THR A 44 5.03 -7.46 16.97
CA THR A 44 6.04 -6.49 17.37
C THR A 44 6.82 -5.97 16.15
N PRO A 45 6.26 -5.04 15.35
CA PRO A 45 6.91 -4.56 14.11
C PRO A 45 7.88 -3.40 14.34
N LEU A 46 8.64 -3.07 13.31
CA LEU A 46 9.06 -1.68 13.10
C LEU A 46 7.89 -0.90 12.49
N HIS A 47 7.41 0.14 13.15
CA HIS A 47 6.48 1.10 12.57
C HIS A 47 7.25 2.27 11.97
N ALA A 48 7.07 2.53 10.67
CA ALA A 48 7.60 3.69 9.98
C ALA A 48 6.47 4.66 9.65
N TYR A 49 6.70 5.94 9.89
CA TYR A 49 5.72 7.01 9.71
C TYR A 49 6.20 8.03 8.69
N GLN A 50 5.25 8.54 7.91
CA GLN A 50 5.46 9.51 6.85
C GLN A 50 5.86 10.88 7.38
N TYR A 51 5.42 11.26 8.58
CA TYR A 51 5.75 12.54 9.20
C TYR A 51 6.43 12.34 10.56
N THR A 52 6.97 13.44 11.09
CA THR A 52 7.57 13.46 12.43
C THR A 52 6.52 13.22 13.50
N ASN A 53 6.96 12.93 14.73
CA ASN A 53 6.10 12.71 15.89
C ASN A 53 5.05 11.60 15.68
N TYR A 54 5.36 10.60 14.85
CA TYR A 54 4.54 9.41 14.61
C TYR A 54 3.17 9.70 13.97
N THR A 55 3.13 10.67 13.06
CA THR A 55 1.90 11.12 12.39
C THR A 55 1.90 10.81 10.88
N GLY A 56 0.74 11.00 10.24
CA GLY A 56 0.56 10.75 8.81
C GLY A 56 0.37 9.28 8.46
N GLY A 57 0.71 8.93 7.22
CA GLY A 57 0.70 7.54 6.77
C GLY A 57 1.71 6.69 7.53
N TYR A 58 1.41 5.42 7.73
CA TYR A 58 2.32 4.47 8.38
C TYR A 58 2.45 3.16 7.61
N LYS A 59 3.58 2.48 7.81
CA LYS A 59 3.88 1.14 7.31
C LYS A 59 4.50 0.31 8.42
N LYS A 60 4.08 -0.95 8.53
CA LYS A 60 4.62 -1.91 9.49
C LYS A 60 5.57 -2.86 8.76
N PHE A 61 6.75 -3.07 9.33
CA PHE A 61 7.76 -4.00 8.83
C PHE A 61 8.02 -5.10 9.85
N CYS A 62 7.96 -6.33 9.36
CA CYS A 62 8.05 -7.54 10.19
C CYS A 62 9.31 -8.34 9.90
N LYS A 63 9.91 -8.09 8.73
CA LYS A 63 11.14 -8.69 8.22
C LYS A 63 11.95 -7.60 7.52
N SER A 64 13.24 -7.87 7.29
CA SER A 64 14.11 -7.02 6.48
C SER A 64 13.50 -6.77 5.10
N ASP A 65 13.78 -5.59 4.56
CA ASP A 65 13.39 -5.19 3.23
C ASP A 65 14.55 -4.43 2.58
N TYR A 66 15.13 -5.03 1.55
CA TYR A 66 16.33 -4.52 0.89
C TYR A 66 16.01 -3.44 -0.16
N ASN A 67 14.73 -3.21 -0.48
CA ASN A 67 14.31 -2.24 -1.47
C ASN A 67 12.90 -1.69 -1.15
N LEU A 68 12.85 -0.49 -0.60
CA LEU A 68 11.59 0.16 -0.22
C LEU A 68 10.85 0.85 -1.37
N SER A 69 11.32 0.74 -2.62
CA SER A 69 10.78 1.50 -3.77
C SER A 69 9.33 1.16 -4.11
N ASP A 70 8.90 -0.07 -3.87
CA ASP A 70 7.54 -0.56 -4.09
C ASP A 70 6.62 -0.36 -2.86
N ASN A 71 7.22 -0.05 -1.71
CA ASN A 71 6.50 0.04 -0.45
C ASN A 71 5.66 1.32 -0.36
N ARG A 72 4.43 1.15 0.14
CA ARG A 72 3.49 2.25 0.39
C ARG A 72 3.09 2.32 1.85
N PHE A 73 2.95 3.54 2.35
CA PHE A 73 2.23 3.81 3.58
C PHE A 73 0.76 3.43 3.40
N ASN A 74 0.05 3.21 4.49
CA ASN A 74 -1.38 2.86 4.49
C ASN A 74 -2.29 3.90 3.80
N ASN A 75 -1.81 5.13 3.60
CA ASN A 75 -2.49 6.19 2.87
C ASN A 75 -2.05 6.32 1.39
N GLY A 76 -1.28 5.37 0.87
CA GLY A 76 -0.81 5.36 -0.53
C GLY A 76 0.48 6.16 -0.80
N GLY A 77 0.99 6.90 0.19
CA GLY A 77 2.28 7.60 0.08
C GLY A 77 3.44 6.62 -0.15
N LYS A 78 4.48 7.05 -0.88
CA LYS A 78 5.72 6.26 -1.04
C LYS A 78 6.43 6.14 0.31
N VAL A 79 7.03 4.99 0.60
CA VAL A 79 7.86 4.81 1.81
C VAL A 79 9.32 5.19 1.55
N ASN A 80 9.87 4.82 0.38
CA ASN A 80 11.26 5.10 0.02
C ASN A 80 11.61 6.58 0.17
N ASP A 81 12.63 6.91 0.97
CA ASP A 81 13.06 8.29 1.30
C ASP A 81 12.01 9.20 1.95
N HIS A 82 10.91 8.62 2.42
CA HIS A 82 9.75 9.35 2.96
C HIS A 82 9.44 8.97 4.41
N ILE A 83 10.28 8.16 5.05
CA ILE A 83 10.19 7.87 6.48
C ILE A 83 10.75 9.07 7.27
N ARG A 84 10.00 9.54 8.27
CA ARG A 84 10.36 10.72 9.09
C ARG A 84 10.42 10.42 10.59
N SER A 85 9.64 9.45 11.06
CA SER A 85 9.74 8.93 12.42
C SER A 85 9.51 7.44 12.45
N VAL A 86 10.04 6.76 13.47
CA VAL A 86 9.98 5.30 13.58
C VAL A 86 9.76 4.85 15.01
N LYS A 87 9.07 3.72 15.17
CA LYS A 87 9.00 2.99 16.43
C LYS A 87 9.50 1.57 16.25
N ASN A 88 10.58 1.21 16.92
CA ASN A 88 11.00 -0.18 17.01
C ASN A 88 10.23 -0.87 18.13
N LEU A 89 9.15 -1.57 17.78
CA LEU A 89 8.34 -2.32 18.76
C LEU A 89 8.82 -3.77 18.91
N THR A 90 9.85 -4.20 18.17
CA THR A 90 10.44 -5.52 18.36
C THR A 90 11.07 -5.63 19.75
N ARG A 91 10.73 -6.71 20.46
CA ARG A 91 11.43 -7.12 21.68
C ARG A 91 12.65 -7.94 21.27
N GLY A 92 13.84 -7.49 21.66
CA GLY A 92 15.10 -8.21 21.42
C GLY A 92 15.72 -8.05 20.03
N CYS A 93 15.09 -7.39 19.05
CA CYS A 93 15.71 -7.19 17.73
C CYS A 93 16.06 -5.72 17.47
N TYR A 94 17.20 -5.53 16.81
CA TYR A 94 17.62 -4.25 16.27
C TYR A 94 17.04 -4.05 14.87
N TRP A 95 16.79 -2.80 14.52
CA TRP A 95 16.50 -2.40 13.15
C TRP A 95 17.55 -1.42 12.65
N THR A 96 18.14 -1.71 11.50
CA THR A 96 19.06 -0.78 10.84
C THR A 96 18.38 -0.20 9.62
N LEU A 97 18.34 1.13 9.54
CA LEU A 97 17.86 1.89 8.39
C LEU A 97 19.07 2.32 7.57
N TRP A 98 18.98 2.16 6.25
CA TRP A 98 20.06 2.45 5.30
C TRP A 98 19.59 3.43 4.23
N THR A 99 20.48 4.33 3.81
CA THR A 99 20.15 5.34 2.79
C THR A 99 19.93 4.75 1.41
N ASP A 100 20.60 3.64 1.11
CA ASP A 100 20.60 3.05 -0.23
C ASP A 100 19.95 1.66 -0.19
N TYR A 101 19.63 1.12 -1.38
CA TYR A 101 19.17 -0.25 -1.50
C TYR A 101 20.25 -1.26 -1.09
N TRP A 102 19.79 -2.44 -0.68
CA TRP A 102 20.62 -3.59 -0.32
C TRP A 102 21.54 -3.34 0.89
N ASN A 103 21.07 -2.58 1.88
CA ASN A 103 21.78 -2.27 3.12
C ASN A 103 23.14 -1.60 2.89
N ARG A 104 23.17 -0.57 2.04
CA ARG A 104 24.39 0.20 1.71
C ARG A 104 24.25 1.67 2.10
N GLY A 105 25.37 2.37 2.09
CA GLY A 105 25.44 3.80 2.38
C GLY A 105 25.45 4.10 3.88
N ARG A 106 24.93 5.27 4.25
CA ARG A 106 24.86 5.70 5.65
C ARG A 106 23.77 4.90 6.35
N LYS A 107 23.98 4.63 7.64
CA LYS A 107 23.05 3.83 8.44
C LYS A 107 22.75 4.44 9.79
N THR A 108 21.57 4.15 10.31
CA THR A 108 21.20 4.38 11.72
C THR A 108 20.58 3.10 12.27
N GLN A 109 21.04 2.69 13.45
CA GLN A 109 20.51 1.55 14.17
C GLN A 109 19.50 2.02 15.22
N MET A 110 18.41 1.29 15.35
CA MET A 110 17.35 1.46 16.33
C MET A 110 17.41 0.28 17.30
N ASP A 111 17.61 0.57 18.58
CA ASP A 111 17.62 -0.45 19.63
C ASP A 111 16.22 -1.03 19.87
N PRO A 112 16.11 -2.26 20.39
CA PRO A 112 14.83 -2.87 20.72
C PRO A 112 14.01 -1.96 21.64
N TRP A 113 12.70 -1.89 21.40
CA TRP A 113 11.78 -1.11 22.23
C TRP A 113 12.11 0.40 22.36
N THR A 114 12.70 0.99 21.32
CA THR A 114 12.99 2.42 21.24
C THR A 114 12.24 3.12 20.11
N TRP A 115 12.12 4.44 20.21
CA TRP A 115 11.40 5.27 19.25
C TRP A 115 12.20 6.51 18.90
N ASP A 116 12.06 6.95 17.65
CA ASP A 116 12.63 8.19 17.16
C ASP A 116 11.56 9.03 16.48
N ALA A 117 11.28 10.20 17.07
CA ALA A 117 10.25 11.12 16.61
C ALA A 117 10.69 11.96 15.40
N ASN A 118 11.99 12.01 15.09
CA ASN A 118 12.55 12.82 14.03
C ASN A 118 13.89 12.28 13.50
N LEU A 119 13.82 11.53 12.40
CA LEU A 119 14.98 10.98 11.70
C LEU A 119 15.91 12.03 11.03
N ALA A 120 15.57 13.32 11.03
CA ALA A 120 16.46 14.37 10.49
C ALA A 120 17.79 14.42 11.24
N ASN A 121 17.75 14.16 12.55
CA ASN A 121 18.91 14.25 13.43
C ASN A 121 19.82 13.01 13.34
N ASN A 122 19.42 12.02 12.54
CA ASN A 122 20.12 10.76 12.38
C ASN A 122 20.99 10.74 11.13
N ARG A 123 21.85 9.71 11.04
CA ARG A 123 22.75 9.54 9.90
C ARG A 123 22.00 9.28 8.59
N VAL A 124 20.78 8.74 8.64
CA VAL A 124 19.96 8.54 7.44
C VAL A 124 19.30 9.85 6.97
N GLY A 125 19.07 10.83 7.85
CA GLY A 125 18.60 12.17 7.50
C GLY A 125 17.41 12.16 6.53
N TYR A 126 16.39 11.35 6.84
CA TYR A 126 15.17 11.12 6.02
C TYR A 126 15.32 10.29 4.73
N LYS A 127 16.54 9.93 4.35
CA LYS A 127 16.83 9.07 3.21
C LYS A 127 16.93 7.64 3.71
N THR A 128 15.85 6.88 3.59
CA THR A 128 15.83 5.45 3.94
C THR A 128 15.28 4.69 2.75
N SER A 129 16.11 3.81 2.19
CA SER A 129 15.80 3.01 1.01
C SER A 129 15.87 1.50 1.26
N SER A 130 16.48 1.07 2.36
CA SER A 130 16.39 -0.31 2.84
C SER A 130 16.43 -0.40 4.36
N ILE A 131 15.92 -1.50 4.90
CA ILE A 131 15.87 -1.80 6.32
C ILE A 131 16.28 -3.25 6.59
N TYR A 132 16.97 -3.44 7.70
CA TYR A 132 17.44 -4.74 8.13
C TYR A 132 17.06 -5.02 9.57
N ARG A 133 16.40 -6.15 9.81
CA ARG A 133 16.11 -6.68 11.14
C ARG A 133 17.22 -7.64 11.55
N SER A 134 17.82 -7.41 12.70
CA SER A 134 18.82 -8.30 13.32
C SER A 134 18.33 -8.70 14.71
N CYS A 135 18.26 -9.99 14.97
CA CYS A 135 17.92 -10.54 16.29
C CYS A 135 19.13 -11.36 16.77
N PRO A 136 19.50 -11.27 18.06
CA PRO A 136 20.50 -12.13 18.67
C PRO A 136 20.04 -13.59 18.70
#